data_AF-F4RP26-F1
#
_entry.id   AF-F4RP26-F1
#
_cell.length_a   1.000
_cell.length_b   1.000
_cell.length_c   1.000
_cell.angle_alpha   90.00
_cell.angle_beta   90.00
_cell.angle_gamma   90.00
#
_symmetry.space_group_name_H-M   'P 1'
#
loop_
_entity.id
_entity.type
_entity.pdbx_description
1 polymer ?
#
loop_
_entity_poly.entity_id
_entity_poly.type
_entity_poly.pdbx_seq_one_letter_code
_entity_poly.pdbx_strand_id
1 'polypeptide(L)'
;MSSPLANLEETSSSLNRTEIASSTSIPSTQEMQRTSVNKTQIQHKKSESESELNAWLAVNPSKPFPILNLPITIILQIFTSLDIPDLDSLKSTGHQLLMTLANDSVLHQHRLRSVGTTCLEPYLLNRPNRLDLAKTKKLKGLNLESKINSGSYLHSPTSIKTYETSEKINRLIIKNKLTKALETRPIFYQLSSFNLIDEELKKDHVSASLAPMIRLLKRERVKDQLARQMRYNKLLNGIPIHHSNSKSWEGSN
;
A
#
# COMPACT_ATOMS: atom_id res chain seq x y z
N MET A 1 -36.71 1.04 38.94
CA MET A 1 -37.54 1.01 37.72
C MET A 1 -36.83 0.11 36.73
N SER A 2 -37.25 -1.15 36.69
CA SER A 2 -36.64 -2.23 35.91
C SER A 2 -37.22 -2.25 34.50
N SER A 3 -36.36 -2.33 33.49
CA SER A 3 -36.76 -2.49 32.07
C SER A 3 -36.34 -3.89 31.59
N PRO A 4 -37.20 -4.61 30.85
CA PRO A 4 -36.92 -5.99 30.43
C PRO A 4 -36.12 -6.05 29.13
N LEU A 5 -35.21 -7.03 29.07
CA LEU A 5 -34.49 -7.45 27.86
C LEU A 5 -35.44 -8.19 26.92
N ALA A 6 -35.55 -7.70 25.67
CA ALA A 6 -36.19 -8.41 24.58
C ALA A 6 -35.16 -9.28 23.85
N ASN A 7 -35.36 -10.59 23.90
CA ASN A 7 -34.66 -11.56 23.06
C ASN A 7 -35.19 -11.42 21.62
N LEU A 8 -34.27 -11.22 20.67
CA LEU A 8 -34.54 -11.33 19.24
C LEU A 8 -33.97 -12.65 18.74
N GLU A 9 -34.88 -13.52 18.32
CA GLU A 9 -34.61 -14.80 17.67
C GLU A 9 -33.99 -14.57 16.29
N GLU A 10 -32.76 -15.06 16.11
CA GLU A 10 -32.13 -15.15 14.79
C GLU A 10 -32.66 -16.39 14.06
N THR A 11 -33.45 -16.14 13.02
CA THR A 11 -33.91 -17.16 12.07
C THR A 11 -32.78 -17.47 11.08
N SER A 12 -32.27 -18.69 11.18
CA SER A 12 -31.26 -19.27 10.31
C SER A 12 -31.86 -19.64 8.96
N SER A 13 -31.72 -18.77 7.96
CA SER A 13 -32.04 -19.08 6.57
C SER A 13 -30.87 -19.84 5.90
N SER A 14 -31.02 -21.16 5.79
CA SER A 14 -30.16 -22.04 5.01
C SER A 14 -30.39 -21.80 3.51
N LEU A 15 -29.39 -21.23 2.84
CA LEU A 15 -29.37 -21.09 1.38
C LEU A 15 -28.76 -22.34 0.75
N ASN A 16 -29.62 -23.04 0.02
CA ASN A 16 -29.30 -24.22 -0.79
C ASN A 16 -28.22 -23.89 -1.82
N ARG A 17 -27.11 -24.63 -1.74
CA ARG A 17 -26.00 -24.61 -2.69
C ARG A 17 -26.35 -25.54 -3.85
N THR A 18 -26.82 -24.97 -4.96
CA THR A 18 -27.00 -25.70 -6.21
C THR A 18 -25.65 -25.90 -6.88
N GLU A 19 -25.16 -27.13 -6.84
CA GLU A 19 -24.01 -27.60 -7.59
C GLU A 19 -24.40 -27.69 -9.07
N ILE A 20 -23.95 -26.73 -9.87
CA ILE A 20 -24.02 -26.82 -11.33
C ILE A 20 -22.75 -27.53 -11.79
N ALA A 21 -22.87 -28.84 -12.00
CA ALA A 21 -21.86 -29.65 -12.66
C ALA A 21 -21.78 -29.23 -14.14
N SER A 22 -20.77 -28.44 -14.49
CA SER A 22 -20.40 -28.16 -15.87
C SER A 22 -19.60 -29.34 -16.42
N SER A 23 -20.29 -30.19 -17.20
CA SER A 23 -19.72 -31.26 -18.01
C SER A 23 -18.90 -30.67 -19.16
N THR A 24 -17.58 -30.68 -19.00
CA THR A 24 -16.62 -30.37 -20.06
C THR A 24 -16.59 -31.55 -21.04
N SER A 25 -17.30 -31.41 -22.16
CA SER A 25 -17.21 -32.34 -23.28
C SER A 25 -15.86 -32.17 -24.00
N ILE A 26 -15.09 -33.24 -23.99
CA ILE A 26 -13.83 -33.37 -24.73
C ILE A 26 -14.18 -33.47 -26.23
N PRO A 27 -13.67 -32.59 -27.11
CA PRO A 27 -13.89 -32.74 -28.54
C PRO A 27 -13.14 -33.97 -29.06
N SER A 28 -13.89 -34.85 -29.70
CA SER A 28 -13.44 -36.10 -30.30
C SER A 28 -12.45 -35.88 -31.43
N THR A 29 -11.34 -36.60 -31.35
CA THR A 29 -10.27 -36.74 -32.33
C THR A 29 -10.75 -37.43 -33.61
N GLN A 30 -11.48 -36.76 -34.49
CA GLN A 30 -11.77 -37.26 -35.85
C GLN A 30 -11.90 -36.11 -36.86
N GLU A 31 -10.80 -35.44 -37.20
CA GLU A 31 -10.74 -34.66 -38.44
C GLU A 31 -9.30 -34.39 -38.86
N MET A 32 -8.53 -35.47 -39.07
CA MET A 32 -7.15 -35.38 -39.51
C MET A 32 -6.96 -36.15 -40.81
N GLN A 33 -7.67 -35.78 -41.89
CA GLN A 33 -7.43 -36.40 -43.21
C GLN A 33 -8.07 -35.70 -44.43
N ARG A 34 -8.20 -34.36 -44.52
CA ARG A 34 -8.66 -33.71 -45.77
C ARG A 34 -8.07 -32.32 -46.06
N THR A 35 -6.75 -32.14 -46.12
CA THR A 35 -6.15 -30.90 -46.70
C THR A 35 -4.73 -31.13 -47.26
N SER A 36 -4.54 -32.01 -48.24
CA SER A 36 -3.22 -32.24 -48.87
C SER A 36 -3.09 -31.76 -50.33
N VAL A 37 -4.12 -31.14 -50.94
CA VAL A 37 -4.10 -30.88 -52.40
C VAL A 37 -3.65 -29.46 -52.81
N ASN A 38 -3.61 -28.47 -51.90
CA ASN A 38 -3.34 -27.06 -52.30
C ASN A 38 -1.94 -26.51 -51.95
N LYS A 39 -1.01 -27.33 -51.45
CA LYS A 39 0.26 -26.83 -50.90
C LYS A 39 1.29 -26.43 -51.97
N THR A 40 1.20 -26.96 -53.19
CA THR A 40 2.21 -26.71 -54.25
C THR A 40 1.96 -25.45 -55.07
N GLN A 41 0.71 -24.97 -55.23
CA GLN A 41 0.44 -23.73 -55.97
C GLN A 41 0.69 -22.45 -55.14
N ILE A 42 0.58 -22.53 -53.81
CA ILE A 42 0.82 -21.37 -52.93
C ILE A 42 2.33 -21.08 -52.81
N GLN A 43 3.20 -22.09 -52.94
CA GLN A 43 4.64 -21.90 -52.81
C GLN A 43 5.26 -21.12 -53.98
N HIS A 44 4.76 -21.29 -55.22
CA HIS A 44 5.28 -20.56 -56.38
C HIS A 44 4.96 -19.06 -56.38
N LYS A 45 3.76 -18.66 -55.89
CA LYS A 45 3.43 -17.22 -55.78
C LYS A 45 4.24 -16.51 -54.69
N LYS A 46 4.64 -17.24 -53.65
CA LYS A 46 5.39 -16.64 -52.54
C LYS A 46 6.83 -16.27 -52.97
N SER A 47 7.49 -17.11 -53.77
CA SER A 47 8.86 -16.86 -54.23
C SER A 47 8.98 -15.65 -55.16
N GLU A 48 8.00 -15.41 -56.04
CA GLU A 48 8.03 -14.22 -56.92
C GLU A 48 7.88 -12.93 -56.13
N SER A 49 6.93 -12.87 -55.19
CA SER A 49 6.73 -11.67 -54.35
C SER A 49 7.93 -11.32 -53.47
N GLU A 50 8.67 -12.32 -52.98
CA GLU A 50 9.90 -12.10 -52.21
C GLU A 50 11.05 -11.62 -53.11
N SER A 51 11.13 -12.10 -54.36
CA SER A 51 12.14 -11.66 -55.32
C SER A 51 11.96 -10.21 -55.78
N GLU A 52 10.74 -9.77 -56.01
CA GLU A 52 10.43 -8.37 -56.35
C GLU A 52 10.70 -7.42 -55.18
N LEU A 53 10.36 -7.84 -53.96
CA LEU A 53 10.64 -7.08 -52.75
C LEU A 53 12.15 -6.86 -52.56
N ASN A 54 12.95 -7.93 -52.70
CA ASN A 54 14.40 -7.86 -52.57
C ASN A 54 15.05 -7.00 -53.67
N ALA A 55 14.57 -7.10 -54.91
CA ALA A 55 15.03 -6.25 -56.01
C ALA A 55 14.72 -4.77 -55.76
N TRP A 56 13.55 -4.44 -55.23
CA TRP A 56 13.19 -3.06 -54.89
C TRP A 56 14.06 -2.49 -53.75
N LEU A 57 14.31 -3.29 -52.70
CA LEU A 57 15.18 -2.92 -51.58
C LEU A 57 16.63 -2.67 -52.02
N ALA A 58 17.14 -3.46 -52.97
CA ALA A 58 18.48 -3.28 -53.53
C ALA A 58 18.63 -1.96 -54.31
N VAL A 59 17.56 -1.52 -54.99
CA VAL A 59 17.58 -0.30 -55.81
C VAL A 59 17.38 0.98 -55.00
N ASN A 60 16.73 0.92 -53.83
CA ASN A 60 16.43 2.10 -53.02
C ASN A 60 16.75 1.91 -51.52
N PRO A 61 18.02 1.67 -51.14
CA PRO A 61 18.39 1.42 -49.74
C PRO A 61 18.11 2.60 -48.80
N SER A 62 17.95 3.81 -49.33
CA SER A 62 17.69 5.04 -48.58
C SER A 62 16.23 5.50 -48.60
N LYS A 63 15.35 4.88 -49.38
CA LYS A 63 13.93 5.27 -49.39
C LYS A 63 13.15 4.46 -48.36
N PRO A 64 12.36 5.12 -47.49
CA PRO A 64 11.51 4.41 -46.56
C PRO A 64 10.53 3.53 -47.33
N PHE A 65 10.39 2.28 -46.89
CA PHE A 65 9.45 1.34 -47.49
C PHE A 65 8.04 1.93 -47.45
N PRO A 66 7.29 1.99 -48.56
CA PRO A 66 5.95 2.58 -48.59
C PRO A 66 4.97 1.66 -47.87
N ILE A 67 4.92 1.74 -46.54
CA ILE A 67 4.01 0.99 -45.66
C ILE A 67 2.56 1.10 -46.12
N LEU A 68 2.19 2.22 -46.75
CA LEU A 68 0.85 2.49 -47.25
C LEU A 68 0.42 1.60 -48.43
N ASN A 69 1.38 1.01 -49.14
CA ASN A 69 1.10 0.11 -50.25
C ASN A 69 0.92 -1.35 -49.80
N LEU A 70 1.15 -1.63 -48.50
CA LEU A 70 0.92 -2.97 -47.96
C LEU A 70 -0.58 -3.25 -47.83
N PRO A 71 -1.01 -4.51 -48.04
CA PRO A 71 -2.33 -4.95 -47.63
C PRO A 71 -2.58 -4.65 -46.15
N ILE A 72 -3.79 -4.18 -45.84
CA ILE A 72 -4.19 -3.77 -44.48
C ILE A 72 -4.01 -4.87 -43.43
N THR A 73 -4.15 -6.14 -43.85
CA THR A 73 -3.93 -7.31 -43.01
C THR A 73 -2.48 -7.41 -42.54
N ILE A 74 -1.50 -7.10 -43.41
CA ILE A 74 -0.08 -7.10 -43.07
C ILE A 74 0.24 -5.93 -42.13
N ILE A 75 -0.34 -4.75 -42.38
CA ILE A 75 -0.17 -3.59 -41.50
C ILE A 75 -0.68 -3.90 -40.09
N LEU A 76 -1.87 -4.50 -39.99
CA LEU A 76 -2.43 -4.92 -38.70
C LEU A 76 -1.55 -5.99 -38.03
N GLN A 77 -1.02 -6.95 -38.79
CA GLN A 77 -0.10 -7.95 -38.27
C GLN A 77 1.18 -7.31 -37.70
N ILE A 78 1.75 -6.31 -38.38
CA ILE A 78 2.90 -5.54 -37.86
C ILE A 78 2.48 -4.78 -36.59
N PHE A 79 1.31 -4.14 -36.59
CA PHE A 79 0.81 -3.41 -35.44
C PHE A 79 0.57 -4.31 -34.23
N THR A 80 0.25 -5.59 -34.43
CA THR A 80 0.13 -6.55 -33.31
C THR A 80 1.45 -6.80 -32.59
N SER A 81 2.60 -6.61 -33.26
CA SER A 81 3.93 -6.83 -32.66
C SER A 81 4.61 -5.56 -32.13
N LEU A 82 4.11 -4.37 -32.48
CA LEU A 82 4.64 -3.10 -31.97
C LEU A 82 4.21 -2.83 -30.52
N ASP A 83 4.95 -2.01 -29.77
CA ASP A 83 4.59 -1.62 -28.42
C ASP A 83 3.55 -0.47 -28.36
N ILE A 84 3.00 -0.16 -27.18
CA ILE A 84 2.02 0.95 -27.02
C ILE A 84 2.65 2.30 -27.40
N PRO A 85 3.85 2.68 -26.89
CA PRO A 85 4.51 3.93 -27.30
C PRO A 85 4.79 4.00 -28.80
N ASP A 86 5.07 2.87 -29.45
CA ASP A 86 5.32 2.82 -30.90
C ASP A 86 4.04 3.10 -31.69
N LEU A 87 2.90 2.52 -31.26
CA LEU A 87 1.60 2.84 -31.86
C LEU A 87 1.21 4.30 -31.65
N ASP A 88 1.51 4.89 -30.49
CA ASP A 88 1.25 6.31 -30.25
C ASP A 88 2.16 7.21 -31.10
N SER A 89 3.39 6.78 -31.37
CA SER A 89 4.29 7.43 -32.33
C SER A 89 3.73 7.37 -33.76
N LEU A 90 3.15 6.22 -34.16
CA LEU A 90 2.46 6.03 -35.44
C LEU A 90 1.17 6.87 -35.58
N LYS A 91 0.47 7.13 -34.48
CA LYS A 91 -0.66 8.08 -34.48
C LYS A 91 -0.17 9.50 -34.71
N SER A 92 0.98 9.84 -34.14
CA SER A 92 1.58 11.17 -34.18
C SER A 92 2.14 11.55 -35.56
N THR A 93 2.43 10.57 -36.43
CA THR A 93 2.86 10.83 -37.82
C THR A 93 1.78 11.47 -38.70
N GLY A 94 0.53 11.54 -38.25
CA GLY A 94 -0.54 12.29 -38.92
C GLY A 94 -1.14 11.60 -40.15
N HIS A 95 -0.75 10.35 -40.45
CA HIS A 95 -1.34 9.61 -41.55
C HIS A 95 -2.68 8.98 -41.13
N GLN A 96 -3.79 9.44 -41.72
CA GLN A 96 -5.14 9.09 -41.27
C GLN A 96 -5.40 7.58 -41.21
N LEU A 97 -4.99 6.81 -42.22
CA LEU A 97 -5.16 5.36 -42.23
C LEU A 97 -4.40 4.66 -41.08
N LEU A 98 -3.16 5.07 -40.82
CA LEU A 98 -2.34 4.48 -39.76
C LEU A 98 -2.89 4.86 -38.39
N MET A 99 -3.36 6.11 -38.25
CA MET A 99 -4.02 6.58 -37.05
C MET A 99 -5.32 5.82 -36.77
N THR A 100 -6.13 5.53 -37.79
CA THR A 100 -7.37 4.73 -37.62
C THR A 100 -7.05 3.30 -37.22
N LEU A 101 -6.07 2.66 -37.86
CA LEU A 101 -5.67 1.29 -37.52
C LEU A 101 -4.99 1.19 -36.15
N ALA A 102 -4.15 2.17 -35.79
CA ALA A 102 -3.47 2.21 -34.50
C ALA A 102 -4.43 2.51 -33.33
N ASN A 103 -5.63 3.04 -33.61
CA ASN A 103 -6.70 3.24 -32.63
C ASN A 103 -7.75 2.12 -32.65
N ASP A 104 -7.54 1.05 -33.42
CA ASP A 104 -8.48 -0.07 -33.48
C ASP A 104 -8.57 -0.77 -32.11
N SER A 105 -9.79 -0.85 -31.58
CA SER A 105 -10.08 -1.48 -30.30
C SER A 105 -9.82 -2.98 -30.32
N VAL A 106 -10.01 -3.64 -31.47
CA VAL A 106 -9.78 -5.09 -31.63
C VAL A 106 -8.28 -5.38 -31.58
N LEU A 107 -7.47 -4.57 -32.26
CA LEU A 107 -6.01 -4.63 -32.18
C LEU A 107 -5.53 -4.48 -30.73
N HIS A 108 -6.02 -3.48 -30.01
CA HIS A 108 -5.67 -3.25 -28.61
C HIS A 108 -6.11 -4.41 -27.71
N GLN A 109 -7.31 -4.96 -27.93
CA GLN A 109 -7.79 -6.13 -27.18
C GLN A 109 -6.94 -7.37 -27.44
N HIS A 110 -6.56 -7.62 -28.69
CA HIS A 110 -5.68 -8.72 -29.06
C HIS A 110 -4.31 -8.57 -28.37
N ARG A 111 -3.72 -7.37 -28.41
CA ARG A 111 -2.44 -7.09 -27.74
C ARG A 111 -2.52 -7.24 -26.22
N LEU A 112 -3.57 -6.75 -25.59
CA LEU A 112 -3.81 -6.95 -24.15
C LEU A 112 -3.89 -8.44 -23.78
N ARG A 113 -4.34 -9.29 -24.70
CA ARG A 113 -4.35 -10.75 -24.50
C ARG A 113 -3.02 -11.41 -24.79
N SER A 114 -2.28 -11.00 -25.84
CA SER A 114 -1.05 -11.68 -26.27
C SER A 114 0.20 -11.16 -25.58
N VAL A 115 0.37 -9.83 -25.51
CA VAL A 115 1.52 -9.16 -24.88
C VAL A 115 1.24 -8.87 -23.41
N GLY A 116 -0.04 -8.65 -23.07
CA GLY A 116 -0.43 -8.32 -21.71
C GLY A 116 -0.04 -9.39 -20.70
N THR A 117 -0.07 -10.69 -21.03
CA THR A 117 0.30 -11.72 -20.05
C THR A 117 1.78 -11.65 -19.68
N THR A 118 2.68 -11.60 -20.66
CA THR A 118 4.13 -11.56 -20.41
C THR A 118 4.58 -10.24 -19.76
N CYS A 119 3.99 -9.12 -20.17
CA CYS A 119 4.34 -7.82 -19.61
C CYS A 119 3.70 -7.55 -18.25
N LEU A 120 2.46 -8.02 -18.01
CA LEU A 120 1.76 -7.78 -16.73
C LEU A 120 2.14 -8.81 -15.67
N GLU A 121 2.52 -10.02 -16.04
CA GLU A 121 2.91 -11.07 -15.09
C GLU A 121 3.89 -10.59 -14.01
N PRO A 122 5.03 -9.95 -14.32
CA PRO A 122 5.94 -9.48 -13.27
C PRO A 122 5.29 -8.45 -12.34
N TYR A 123 4.40 -7.59 -12.84
CA TYR A 123 3.68 -6.62 -12.02
C TYR A 123 2.55 -7.25 -11.19
N LEU A 124 1.88 -8.27 -11.73
CA LEU A 124 0.83 -9.03 -11.05
C LEU A 124 1.42 -9.92 -9.96
N LEU A 125 2.58 -10.53 -10.19
CA LEU A 125 3.32 -11.30 -9.18
C LEU A 125 3.81 -10.40 -8.04
N ASN A 126 4.22 -9.17 -8.34
CA ASN A 126 4.60 -8.17 -7.35
C ASN A 126 3.42 -7.43 -6.71
N ARG A 127 2.17 -7.82 -7.02
CA ARG A 127 1.00 -7.14 -6.49
C ARG A 127 0.86 -7.46 -4.99
N PRO A 128 0.86 -6.45 -4.11
CA PRO A 128 0.67 -6.67 -2.69
C PRO A 128 -0.72 -7.26 -2.40
N ASN A 129 -0.80 -8.16 -1.43
CA ASN A 129 -2.07 -8.74 -1.01
C ASN A 129 -3.01 -7.64 -0.49
N ARG A 130 -4.32 -7.78 -0.75
CA ARG A 130 -5.35 -6.85 -0.26
C ARG A 130 -5.32 -6.72 1.26
N LEU A 131 -5.01 -7.81 1.97
CA LEU A 131 -4.85 -7.79 3.43
C LEU A 131 -3.65 -6.91 3.85
N ASP A 132 -2.52 -7.03 3.15
CA ASP A 132 -1.33 -6.23 3.43
C ASP A 132 -1.56 -4.74 3.12
N LEU A 133 -2.30 -4.45 2.06
CA LEU A 133 -2.75 -3.09 1.74
C LEU A 133 -3.67 -2.50 2.83
N ALA A 134 -4.51 -3.34 3.46
CA ALA A 134 -5.34 -2.92 4.58
C ALA A 134 -4.49 -2.66 5.84
N LYS A 135 -3.55 -3.55 6.17
CA LYS A 135 -2.61 -3.37 7.30
C LYS A 135 -1.75 -2.12 7.17
N THR A 136 -1.27 -1.83 5.96
CA THR A 136 -0.48 -0.63 5.64
C THR A 136 -1.33 0.65 5.51
N LYS A 137 -2.64 0.59 5.77
CA LYS A 137 -3.60 1.70 5.67
C LYS A 137 -3.66 2.36 4.28
N LYS A 138 -3.19 1.66 3.24
CA LYS A 138 -3.31 2.08 1.84
C LYS A 138 -4.75 1.84 1.34
N LEU A 139 -5.38 0.77 1.79
CA LEU A 139 -6.83 0.58 1.66
C LEU A 139 -7.54 1.11 2.91
N LYS A 140 -8.63 1.85 2.70
CA LYS A 140 -9.47 2.43 3.75
C LYS A 140 -10.88 1.85 3.65
N GLY A 141 -11.49 1.57 4.80
CA GLY A 141 -12.83 1.01 4.86
C GLY A 141 -13.19 0.52 6.25
N LEU A 142 -14.49 0.33 6.48
CA LEU A 142 -14.99 -0.28 7.71
C LEU A 142 -14.83 -1.81 7.62
N ASN A 143 -14.26 -2.43 8.65
CA ASN A 143 -14.11 -3.88 8.79
C ASN A 143 -13.44 -4.55 7.57
N LEU A 144 -12.35 -3.95 7.07
CA LEU A 144 -11.67 -4.41 5.84
C LEU A 144 -11.27 -5.88 5.90
N GLU A 145 -10.73 -6.36 7.02
CA GLU A 145 -10.26 -7.73 7.15
C GLU A 145 -11.41 -8.74 6.99
N SER A 146 -12.53 -8.52 7.70
CA SER A 146 -13.73 -9.35 7.57
C SER A 146 -14.30 -9.32 6.16
N LYS A 147 -14.36 -8.14 5.52
CA LYS A 147 -14.83 -8.00 4.14
C LYS A 147 -13.91 -8.64 3.10
N ILE A 148 -12.60 -8.60 3.32
CA ILE A 148 -11.62 -9.27 2.44
C ILE A 148 -11.79 -10.79 2.57
N ASN A 149 -11.88 -11.30 3.80
CA ASN A 149 -12.04 -12.73 4.07
C ASN A 149 -13.37 -13.28 3.55
N SER A 150 -14.46 -12.49 3.59
CA SER A 150 -15.76 -12.87 3.03
C SER A 150 -15.86 -12.67 1.51
N GLY A 151 -14.82 -12.16 0.85
CA GLY A 151 -14.84 -11.87 -0.59
C GLY A 151 -15.76 -10.70 -0.97
N SER A 152 -16.18 -9.88 -0.01
CA SER A 152 -17.06 -8.74 -0.25
C SER A 152 -16.39 -7.66 -1.10
N TYR A 153 -17.18 -7.02 -1.97
CA TYR A 153 -16.71 -5.91 -2.79
C TYR A 153 -16.47 -4.66 -1.93
N LEU A 154 -15.19 -4.26 -1.79
CA LEU A 154 -14.79 -3.17 -0.88
C LEU A 154 -15.26 -1.79 -1.36
N HIS A 155 -15.38 -1.62 -2.67
CA HIS A 155 -15.69 -0.34 -3.33
C HIS A 155 -17.16 -0.20 -3.70
N SER A 156 -18.06 -0.93 -3.04
CA SER A 156 -19.49 -0.72 -3.28
C SER A 156 -19.89 0.69 -2.81
N PRO A 157 -20.84 1.36 -3.49
CA PRO A 157 -21.31 2.69 -3.07
C PRO A 157 -21.80 2.72 -1.62
N THR A 158 -22.39 1.61 -1.13
CA THR A 158 -22.82 1.46 0.26
C THR A 158 -21.66 1.32 1.23
N SER A 159 -20.62 0.54 0.88
CA SER A 159 -19.39 0.40 1.69
C SER A 159 -18.65 1.74 1.82
N ILE A 160 -18.60 2.53 0.73
CA ILE A 160 -17.98 3.86 0.74
C ILE A 160 -18.77 4.80 1.65
N LYS A 161 -20.10 4.91 1.46
CA LYS A 161 -20.96 5.77 2.29
C LYS A 161 -20.88 5.42 3.77
N THR A 162 -20.94 4.13 4.12
CA THR A 162 -20.86 3.67 5.52
C THR A 162 -19.50 3.97 6.15
N TYR A 163 -18.41 3.84 5.38
CA TYR A 163 -17.09 4.24 5.85
C TYR A 163 -17.02 5.76 6.10
N GLU A 164 -17.51 6.58 5.16
CA GLU A 164 -17.51 8.04 5.31
C GLU A 164 -18.35 8.52 6.49
N THR A 165 -19.52 7.92 6.72
CA THR A 165 -20.35 8.25 7.89
C THR A 165 -19.65 7.84 9.18
N SER A 166 -19.02 6.67 9.23
CA SER A 166 -18.24 6.23 10.40
C SER A 166 -17.08 7.18 10.71
N GLU A 167 -16.37 7.66 9.69
CA GLU A 167 -15.32 8.67 9.82
C GLU A 167 -15.84 9.99 10.41
N LYS A 168 -16.99 10.47 9.90
CA LYS A 168 -17.63 11.70 10.43
C LYS A 168 -18.01 11.53 11.90
N ILE A 169 -18.62 10.40 12.26
CA ILE A 169 -19.00 10.09 13.64
C ILE A 169 -17.74 10.03 14.53
N ASN A 170 -16.69 9.34 14.10
CA ASN A 170 -15.43 9.26 14.86
C ASN A 170 -14.82 10.63 15.10
N ARG A 171 -14.81 11.51 14.09
CA ARG A 171 -14.33 12.89 14.23
C ARG A 171 -15.16 13.69 15.23
N LEU A 172 -16.48 13.54 15.21
CA LEU A 172 -17.36 14.20 16.19
C LEU A 172 -17.11 13.69 17.60
N ILE A 173 -16.93 12.38 17.79
CA ILE A 173 -16.60 11.79 19.08
C ILE A 173 -15.26 12.32 19.60
N ILE A 174 -14.23 12.32 18.76
CA ILE A 174 -12.89 12.84 19.11
C ILE A 174 -13.00 14.33 19.46
N LYS A 175 -13.69 15.11 18.62
CA LYS A 175 -13.93 16.54 18.88
C LYS A 175 -14.56 16.73 20.25
N ASN A 176 -15.68 16.07 20.53
CA ASN A 176 -16.39 16.19 21.80
C ASN A 176 -15.55 15.76 23.01
N LYS A 177 -14.75 14.69 22.87
CA LYS A 177 -13.79 14.27 23.91
C LYS A 177 -12.75 15.35 24.17
N LEU A 178 -12.21 15.96 23.11
CA LEU A 178 -11.24 17.05 23.22
C LEU A 178 -11.87 18.31 23.83
N THR A 179 -13.08 18.72 23.41
CA THR A 179 -13.75 19.88 24.01
C THR A 179 -13.96 19.66 25.50
N LYS A 180 -14.48 18.49 25.91
CA LYS A 180 -14.64 18.16 27.33
C LYS A 180 -13.32 18.17 28.08
N ALA A 181 -12.27 17.56 27.52
CA ALA A 181 -10.94 17.54 28.14
C ALA A 181 -10.33 18.94 28.28
N LEU A 182 -10.62 19.84 27.34
CA LEU A 182 -10.18 21.23 27.36
C LEU A 182 -11.00 22.08 28.34
N GLU A 183 -12.31 21.85 28.44
CA GLU A 183 -13.20 22.49 29.42
C GLU A 183 -12.82 22.09 30.86
N THR A 184 -12.49 20.82 31.08
CA THR A 184 -12.03 20.31 32.38
C THR A 184 -10.53 20.47 32.58
N ARG A 185 -9.83 21.24 31.74
CA ARG A 185 -8.38 21.39 31.85
C ARG A 185 -8.04 22.09 33.16
N PRO A 186 -7.26 21.47 34.07
CA PRO A 186 -6.89 22.11 35.32
C PRO A 186 -6.06 23.36 35.04
N ILE A 187 -6.28 24.38 35.84
CA ILE A 187 -5.52 25.62 35.76
C ILE A 187 -4.08 25.30 36.14
N PHE A 188 -3.11 25.96 35.50
CA PHE A 188 -1.67 25.75 35.74
C PHE A 188 -1.30 25.77 37.24
N TYR A 189 -1.98 26.58 38.05
CA TYR A 189 -1.77 26.63 39.49
C TYR A 189 -2.08 25.31 40.20
N GLN A 190 -3.18 24.65 39.83
CA GLN A 190 -3.61 23.36 40.39
C GLN A 190 -2.62 22.24 40.04
N LEU A 191 -1.97 22.31 38.88
CA LEU A 191 -1.00 21.29 38.46
C LEU A 191 0.25 21.26 39.35
N SER A 192 0.72 22.40 39.87
CA SER A 192 1.86 22.36 40.82
C SER A 192 1.46 21.98 42.24
N SER A 193 0.21 22.17 42.68
CA SER A 193 -0.23 21.57 43.95
C SER A 193 -0.22 20.04 43.91
N PHE A 194 -0.39 19.45 42.72
CA PHE A 194 -0.25 18.01 42.51
C PHE A 194 1.20 17.56 42.22
N ASN A 195 2.19 18.47 42.28
CA ASN A 195 3.59 18.20 41.90
C ASN A 195 3.74 17.63 40.48
N LEU A 196 2.81 17.92 39.56
CA LEU A 196 2.85 17.47 38.17
C LEU A 196 3.70 18.41 37.29
N ILE A 197 3.79 19.68 37.69
CA ILE A 197 4.61 20.70 37.04
C ILE A 197 5.51 21.33 38.09
N ASP A 198 6.78 21.53 37.72
CA ASP A 198 7.75 22.15 38.61
C ASP A 198 7.36 23.60 38.93
N GLU A 199 7.46 23.99 40.19
CA GLU A 199 7.18 25.38 40.62
C GLU A 199 8.10 26.42 39.96
N GLU A 200 9.23 25.98 39.43
CA GLU A 200 10.25 26.81 38.81
C GLU A 200 9.77 27.39 37.50
N LEU A 201 8.97 26.61 36.76
CA LEU A 201 8.31 27.07 35.54
C LEU A 201 7.28 28.17 35.83
N LYS A 202 6.80 28.30 37.08
CA LYS A 202 5.95 29.41 37.51
C LYS A 202 6.75 30.68 37.82
N LYS A 203 7.89 30.54 38.50
CA LYS A 203 8.61 31.67 39.14
C LYS A 203 9.65 32.32 38.23
N ASP A 204 10.35 31.53 37.43
CA ASP A 204 11.65 31.98 36.89
C ASP A 204 11.66 32.24 35.38
N HIS A 205 10.51 32.29 34.69
CA HIS A 205 10.42 32.38 33.21
C HIS A 205 11.35 31.39 32.48
N VAL A 206 11.66 30.28 33.12
CA VAL A 206 12.58 29.28 32.60
C VAL A 206 11.91 28.54 31.45
N SER A 207 12.66 28.33 30.36
CA SER A 207 12.17 27.53 29.23
C SER A 207 11.92 26.08 29.68
N ALA A 208 10.85 25.46 29.16
CA ALA A 208 10.52 24.06 29.47
C ALA A 208 11.68 23.08 29.13
N SER A 209 12.56 23.46 28.20
CA SER A 209 13.76 22.70 27.86
C SER A 209 14.83 22.69 28.96
N LEU A 210 14.91 23.73 29.79
CA LEU A 210 15.93 23.86 30.84
C LEU A 210 15.46 23.28 32.18
N ALA A 211 14.15 23.14 32.39
CA ALA A 211 13.55 22.53 33.58
C ALA A 211 14.22 21.22 34.05
N PRO A 212 14.48 20.21 33.18
CA PRO A 212 15.15 18.99 33.63
C PRO A 212 16.58 19.25 34.16
N MET A 213 17.32 20.19 33.56
CA MET A 213 18.67 20.53 34.00
C MET A 213 18.64 21.26 35.35
N ILE A 214 17.72 22.21 35.54
CA ILE A 214 17.60 22.91 36.82
C ILE A 214 17.18 21.92 37.92
N ARG A 215 16.27 20.99 37.62
CA ARG A 215 15.88 19.92 38.56
C ARG A 215 17.08 19.07 38.99
N LEU A 216 17.94 18.69 38.05
CA LEU A 216 19.18 17.96 38.37
C LEU A 216 20.11 18.80 39.23
N LEU A 217 20.33 20.06 38.88
CA LEU A 217 21.19 20.98 39.64
C LEU A 217 20.66 21.20 41.06
N LYS A 218 19.35 21.38 41.26
CA LYS A 218 18.76 21.50 42.59
C LYS A 218 18.86 20.20 43.38
N ARG A 219 18.65 19.05 42.73
CA ARG A 219 18.81 17.74 43.38
C ARG A 219 20.24 17.53 43.87
N GLU A 220 21.25 17.77 43.03
CA GLU A 220 22.65 17.64 43.42
C GLU A 220 23.01 18.65 44.51
N ARG A 221 22.52 19.90 44.41
CA ARG A 221 22.71 20.90 45.46
C ARG A 221 22.14 20.48 46.81
N VAL A 222 20.91 19.95 46.83
CA VAL A 222 20.27 19.44 48.07
C VAL A 222 21.04 18.24 48.63
N LYS A 223 21.46 17.33 47.76
CA LYS A 223 22.28 16.16 48.14
C LYS A 223 23.61 16.57 48.75
N ASP A 224 24.31 17.53 48.15
CA ASP A 224 25.57 18.08 48.67
C ASP A 224 25.37 18.78 50.02
N GLN A 225 24.30 19.57 50.17
CA GLN A 225 23.97 20.23 51.43
C GLN A 225 23.70 19.20 52.54
N LEU A 226 22.90 18.17 52.25
CA LEU A 226 22.61 17.10 53.20
C LEU A 226 23.89 16.31 53.56
N ALA A 227 24.74 16.00 52.58
CA ALA A 227 26.01 15.33 52.82
C ALA A 227 26.93 16.15 53.74
N ARG A 228 26.98 17.48 53.57
CA ARG A 228 27.73 18.38 54.47
C ARG A 228 27.12 18.38 55.87
N GLN A 229 25.80 18.54 55.99
CA GLN A 229 25.11 18.52 57.29
C GLN A 229 25.36 17.21 58.05
N MET A 230 25.34 16.07 57.37
CA MET A 230 25.65 14.77 57.97
C MET A 230 27.10 14.68 58.46
N ARG A 231 28.06 15.28 57.75
CA ARG A 231 29.47 15.34 58.20
C ARG A 231 29.64 16.22 59.44
N TYR A 232 28.99 17.37 59.49
CA TYR A 232 29.12 18.32 60.61
C TYR A 232 28.29 17.91 61.84
N ASN A 233 27.08 17.38 61.68
CA ASN A 233 26.26 16.91 62.80
C ASN A 233 26.89 15.69 63.50
N LYS A 234 27.67 14.86 62.79
CA LYS A 234 28.43 13.76 63.39
C LYS A 234 29.49 14.25 64.39
N LEU A 235 30.05 15.45 64.16
CA LEU A 235 31.04 16.07 65.04
C LEU A 235 30.37 16.68 66.28
N LEU A 236 29.18 17.25 66.14
CA LEU A 236 28.46 17.92 67.23
C LEU A 236 27.76 16.95 68.18
N ASN A 237 27.26 15.83 67.68
CA ASN A 237 26.52 14.86 68.51
C ASN A 237 27.44 13.88 69.26
N GLY A 238 28.77 14.04 69.18
CA GLY A 238 29.72 13.33 70.04
C GLY A 238 29.65 11.81 69.98
N ILE A 239 28.99 11.21 68.98
CA ILE A 239 28.97 9.76 68.83
C ILE A 239 30.36 9.38 68.36
N PRO A 240 31.19 8.75 69.21
CA PRO A 240 32.54 8.37 68.83
C PRO A 240 32.41 7.45 67.62
N ILE A 241 33.07 7.86 66.53
CA ILE A 241 33.20 7.02 65.35
C ILE A 241 34.09 5.87 65.79
N HIS A 242 33.48 4.79 66.30
CA HIS A 242 34.16 3.52 66.34
C HIS A 242 34.46 3.18 64.89
N HIS A 243 35.69 3.51 64.47
CA HIS A 243 36.31 2.95 63.28
C HIS A 243 36.38 1.45 63.54
N SER A 244 35.31 0.73 63.19
CA SER A 244 35.39 -0.69 62.98
C SER A 244 36.39 -0.86 61.84
N ASN A 245 37.59 -1.24 62.24
CA ASN A 245 38.73 -1.55 61.40
C ASN A 245 38.29 -2.67 60.45
N SER A 246 37.68 -2.32 59.32
CA SER A 246 37.21 -3.26 58.33
C SER A 246 38.43 -3.84 57.67
N LYS A 247 38.84 -5.00 58.21
CA LYS A 247 39.72 -6.02 57.64
C LYS A 247 39.89 -5.86 56.14
N SER A 248 41.15 -5.70 55.78
CA SER A 248 41.75 -6.04 54.49
C SER A 248 41.06 -7.23 53.83
N TRP A 249 40.33 -6.96 52.75
CA TRP A 249 40.15 -7.98 51.72
C TRP A 249 41.46 -8.04 50.94
N GLU A 250 42.41 -8.82 51.43
CA GLU A 250 43.48 -9.38 50.61
C GLU A 250 42.83 -10.37 49.65
N GLY A 251 42.54 -9.90 48.44
CA GLY A 251 42.23 -10.76 47.31
C GLY A 251 43.53 -11.26 46.70
N SER A 252 43.89 -12.49 47.04
CA SER A 252 44.81 -13.33 46.27
C SER A 252 44.30 -13.53 44.84
N ASN A 253 45.28 -13.67 43.93
CA ASN A 253 45.21 -13.97 42.50
C ASN A 253 44.02 -14.80 41.99
#